data_AF-A1BMI7-F1
#
_entry.id   AF-A1BMI7-F1
#
_cell.length_a   1.000
_cell.length_b   1.000
_cell.length_c   1.000
_cell.angle_alpha   90.00
_cell.angle_beta   90.00
_cell.angle_gamma   90.00
#
_symmetry.space_group_name_H-M   'P 1'
#
loop_
_entity.id
_entity.type
_entity.pdbx_description
1 polymer ?
#
loop_
_entity_poly.entity_id
_entity_poly.type
_entity_poly.pdbx_seq_one_letter_code
_entity_poly.pdbx_strand_id
1 'polypeptide(L)'
;ETCALDVVGAERIRDIRPGEIVIVNDEGYRIVRYTGLTQLSICSMEFIYFARPDSDIYGVNVHSARKRMGMRLAQESPVEADMVIGVPNSSLSAAAGYAEVSGLPNEMGLIKNQYVARTFIQPTQELREQGVRMKLSAVKSVVKGKRV
;
A
#
# COMPACT_ATOMS: atom_id res chain seq x y z
N GLU A 1 11.95 -5.49 -4.22
CA GLU A 1 11.81 -4.64 -3.02
C GLU A 1 12.58 -5.26 -1.85
N THR A 2 12.84 -4.54 -0.77
CA THR A 2 13.61 -5.08 0.38
C THR A 2 12.94 -6.28 1.03
N CYS A 3 11.60 -6.37 1.01
CA CYS A 3 10.88 -7.54 1.53
C CYS A 3 11.32 -8.87 0.90
N ALA A 4 11.84 -8.86 -0.33
CA ALA A 4 12.37 -10.07 -0.97
C ALA A 4 13.70 -10.51 -0.34
N LEU A 5 14.53 -9.56 0.10
CA LEU A 5 15.78 -9.83 0.81
C LEU A 5 15.47 -10.47 2.17
N ASP A 6 14.50 -9.91 2.90
CA ASP A 6 14.08 -10.44 4.20
C ASP A 6 13.59 -11.88 4.11
N VAL A 7 12.79 -12.20 3.08
CA VAL A 7 12.26 -13.56 2.85
C VAL A 7 13.37 -14.59 2.60
N VAL A 8 14.45 -14.21 1.94
CA VAL A 8 15.58 -15.12 1.63
C VAL A 8 16.70 -15.04 2.66
N GLY A 9 16.56 -14.21 3.71
CA GLY A 9 17.59 -13.99 4.73
C GLY A 9 18.83 -13.25 4.22
N ALA A 10 18.70 -12.44 3.16
CA ALA A 10 19.79 -11.64 2.63
C ALA A 10 19.96 -10.32 3.40
N GLU A 11 21.21 -9.90 3.60
CA GLU A 11 21.51 -8.61 4.19
C GLU A 11 21.24 -7.48 3.19
N ARG A 12 20.50 -6.47 3.63
CA ARG A 12 20.31 -5.24 2.86
C ARG A 12 21.56 -4.37 2.96
N ILE A 13 22.22 -4.13 1.82
CA ILE A 13 23.40 -3.26 1.74
C ILE A 13 23.01 -1.80 1.50
N ARG A 14 22.33 -1.51 0.38
CA ARG A 14 21.89 -0.15 0.01
C ARG A 14 20.90 -0.14 -1.16
N ASP A 15 20.21 0.98 -1.34
CA ASP A 15 19.50 1.31 -2.57
C ASP A 15 20.49 1.67 -3.69
N ILE A 16 20.18 1.26 -4.94
CA ILE A 16 20.96 1.63 -6.13
C ILE A 16 20.54 3.02 -6.57
N ARG A 17 21.51 3.95 -6.69
CA ARG A 17 21.21 5.34 -7.04
C ARG A 17 20.96 5.48 -8.54
N PRO A 18 20.19 6.50 -8.96
CA PRO A 18 20.08 6.86 -10.37
C PRO A 18 21.47 6.98 -11.02
N GLY A 19 21.61 6.46 -12.24
CA GLY A 19 22.88 6.48 -12.97
C GLY A 19 23.89 5.40 -12.59
N GLU A 20 23.56 4.51 -11.64
CA GLU A 20 24.44 3.42 -11.23
C GLU A 20 24.11 2.09 -11.89
N ILE A 21 25.15 1.29 -12.14
CA ILE A 21 25.08 -0.09 -12.63
C ILE A 21 25.83 -0.96 -11.61
N VAL A 22 25.23 -2.09 -11.24
CA VAL A 22 25.87 -3.12 -10.42
C VAL A 22 26.38 -4.21 -11.35
N ILE A 23 27.67 -4.54 -11.25
CA ILE A 23 28.31 -5.62 -12.00
C ILE A 23 28.70 -6.69 -10.98
N VAL A 24 28.18 -7.91 -11.13
CA VAL A 24 28.40 -9.05 -10.25
C VAL A 24 29.11 -10.15 -11.04
N ASN A 25 30.17 -10.73 -10.46
CA ASN A 25 30.93 -11.86 -11.01
C ASN A 25 31.44 -12.77 -9.87
N ASP A 26 32.24 -13.78 -10.20
CA ASP A 26 32.76 -14.74 -9.22
C ASP A 26 33.72 -14.13 -8.18
N GLU A 27 34.27 -12.94 -8.44
CA GLU A 27 35.16 -12.21 -7.53
C GLU A 27 34.38 -11.29 -6.56
N GLY A 28 33.08 -11.10 -6.78
CA GLY A 28 32.20 -10.27 -5.97
C GLY A 28 31.36 -9.30 -6.80
N TYR A 29 31.13 -8.09 -6.28
CA TYR A 29 30.41 -7.06 -7.00
C TYR A 29 31.13 -5.71 -6.97
N ARG A 30 30.93 -4.94 -8.03
CA ARG A 30 31.33 -3.53 -8.09
C ARG A 30 30.21 -2.67 -8.65
N ILE A 31 30.26 -1.39 -8.35
CA ILE A 31 29.24 -0.44 -8.75
C ILE A 31 29.93 0.63 -9.60
N VAL A 32 29.44 0.83 -10.80
CA VAL A 32 29.92 1.88 -11.70
C VAL A 32 28.82 2.90 -11.92
N ARG A 33 29.22 4.15 -12.16
CA ARG A 33 28.29 5.20 -12.57
C ARG A 33 28.42 5.41 -14.07
N TYR A 34 27.35 5.17 -14.82
CA TYR A 34 27.35 5.38 -16.28
C TYR A 34 27.04 6.84 -16.65
N THR A 35 26.37 7.58 -15.77
CA THR A 35 26.12 9.02 -15.93
C THR A 35 26.01 9.72 -14.58
N GLY A 36 26.51 10.94 -14.49
CA GLY A 36 26.28 11.85 -13.37
C GLY A 36 25.08 12.78 -13.57
N LEU A 37 24.50 12.81 -14.77
CA LEU A 37 23.34 13.63 -15.11
C LEU A 37 22.07 12.93 -14.64
N THR A 38 21.82 13.02 -13.34
CA THR A 38 20.77 12.24 -12.67
C THR A 38 19.96 13.06 -11.69
N GLN A 39 18.69 12.68 -11.50
CA GLN A 39 17.83 13.17 -10.44
C GLN A 39 17.19 11.98 -9.72
N LEU A 40 17.14 12.04 -8.40
CA LEU A 40 16.38 11.06 -7.61
C LEU A 40 14.89 11.39 -7.70
N SER A 41 14.18 10.68 -8.57
CA SER A 41 12.74 10.82 -8.79
C SER A 41 12.06 9.47 -8.58
N ILE A 42 11.72 9.18 -7.33
CA ILE A 42 10.99 7.95 -6.98
C ILE A 42 9.52 8.09 -7.35
N CYS A 43 8.96 7.04 -7.93
CA CYS A 43 7.55 6.97 -8.27
C CYS A 43 6.70 7.07 -6.99
N SER A 44 5.93 8.15 -6.84
CA SER A 44 5.05 8.34 -5.68
C SER A 44 4.05 7.19 -5.50
N MET A 45 3.64 6.54 -6.59
CA MET A 45 2.71 5.41 -6.54
C MET A 45 3.29 4.16 -5.88
N GLU A 46 4.63 4.04 -5.76
CA GLU A 46 5.24 2.98 -4.95
C GLU A 46 4.86 3.13 -3.48
N PHE A 47 4.98 4.34 -2.93
CA PHE A 47 4.55 4.65 -1.58
C PHE A 47 3.03 4.61 -1.43
N ILE A 48 2.27 5.07 -2.42
CA ILE A 48 0.80 5.13 -2.32
C ILE A 48 0.15 3.74 -2.43
N TYR A 49 0.61 2.87 -3.34
CA TYR A 49 -0.14 1.67 -3.68
C TYR A 49 0.70 0.43 -4.05
N PHE A 50 1.71 0.55 -4.91
CA PHE A 50 2.34 -0.61 -5.54
C PHE A 50 3.22 -1.43 -4.61
N ALA A 51 4.13 -0.78 -3.88
CA ALA A 51 5.07 -1.49 -3.02
C ALA A 51 4.36 -2.18 -1.86
N ARG A 52 4.94 -3.27 -1.39
CA ARG A 52 4.45 -3.95 -0.20
C ARG A 52 4.71 -3.09 1.05
N PRO A 53 3.80 -3.11 2.03
CA PRO A 53 3.92 -2.28 3.24
C PRO A 53 5.13 -2.65 4.12
N ASP A 54 5.65 -3.86 4.00
CA ASP A 54 6.85 -4.35 4.69
C ASP A 54 8.15 -4.09 3.92
N SER A 55 8.10 -3.32 2.83
CA SER A 55 9.29 -2.86 2.12
C SER A 55 9.74 -1.48 2.60
N ASP A 56 11.04 -1.23 2.47
CA ASP A 56 11.66 0.08 2.57
C ASP A 56 12.11 0.54 1.20
N ILE A 57 11.84 1.80 0.87
CA ILE A 57 12.31 2.45 -0.35
C ILE A 57 13.16 3.64 0.09
N TYR A 58 14.46 3.61 -0.21
CA TYR A 58 15.39 4.69 0.19
C TYR A 58 15.36 4.99 1.71
N GLY A 59 15.22 3.94 2.52
CA GLY A 59 15.18 4.05 3.99
C GLY A 59 13.84 4.50 4.55
N VAL A 60 12.82 4.67 3.71
CA VAL A 60 11.46 4.98 4.14
C VAL A 60 10.60 3.72 4.05
N ASN A 61 10.15 3.25 5.20
CA ASN A 61 9.19 2.15 5.28
C ASN A 61 7.83 2.54 4.65
N VAL A 62 7.31 1.67 3.79
CA VAL A 62 6.09 1.92 3.01
C VAL A 62 4.84 2.00 3.91
N HIS A 63 4.67 1.08 4.88
CA HIS A 63 3.58 1.17 5.87
C HIS A 63 3.58 2.51 6.59
N SER A 64 4.74 2.91 7.09
CA SER A 64 4.93 4.17 7.84
C SER A 64 4.63 5.39 6.98
N ALA A 65 5.05 5.39 5.70
CA ALA A 65 4.71 6.45 4.76
C ALA A 65 3.20 6.57 4.55
N ARG A 66 2.52 5.46 4.29
CA ARG A 66 1.05 5.43 4.11
C ARG A 66 0.31 5.88 5.36
N LYS A 67 0.78 5.47 6.55
CA LYS A 67 0.22 5.91 7.82
C LYS A 67 0.32 7.43 7.97
N ARG A 68 1.48 8.03 7.69
CA ARG A 68 1.65 9.49 7.70
C ARG A 68 0.75 10.21 6.68
N MET A 69 0.53 9.62 5.51
CA MET A 69 -0.43 10.18 4.53
C MET A 69 -1.85 10.21 5.10
N GLY A 70 -2.27 9.13 5.78
CA GLY A 70 -3.57 9.08 6.47
C GLY A 70 -3.71 10.11 7.59
N MET A 71 -2.67 10.24 8.42
CA MET A 71 -2.61 11.28 9.46
C MET A 71 -2.74 12.69 8.87
N ARG A 72 -2.06 12.95 7.76
CA ARG A 72 -2.13 14.24 7.07
C ARG A 72 -3.52 14.50 6.49
N LEU A 73 -4.14 13.49 5.90
CA LEU A 73 -5.50 13.58 5.36
C LEU A 73 -6.52 13.91 6.45
N ALA A 74 -6.39 13.37 7.66
CA ALA A 74 -7.25 13.72 8.80
C ALA A 74 -7.12 15.19 9.24
N GLN A 75 -5.93 15.78 9.09
CA GLN A 75 -5.69 17.20 9.38
C GLN A 75 -6.25 18.12 8.30
N GLU A 76 -6.11 17.72 7.02
CA GLU A 76 -6.55 18.52 5.88
C GLU A 76 -8.06 18.45 5.65
N SER A 77 -8.66 17.28 5.93
CA SER A 77 -10.06 16.97 5.66
C SER A 77 -10.67 16.14 6.79
N PRO A 78 -10.86 16.71 7.99
CA PRO A 78 -11.52 16.02 9.09
C PRO A 78 -13.00 15.81 8.81
N VAL A 79 -13.58 14.73 9.33
CA VAL A 79 -15.02 14.44 9.24
C VAL A 79 -15.58 13.99 10.59
N GLU A 80 -16.84 14.31 10.84
CA GLU A 80 -17.58 13.69 11.94
C GLU A 80 -18.14 12.33 11.50
N ALA A 81 -17.52 11.27 12.00
CA ALA A 81 -17.93 9.89 11.77
C ALA A 81 -17.94 9.11 13.08
N ASP A 82 -18.41 7.87 13.04
CA ASP A 82 -18.45 6.99 14.21
C ASP A 82 -17.26 6.01 14.21
N MET A 83 -16.60 5.81 13.06
CA MET A 83 -15.43 4.94 12.88
C MET A 83 -14.72 5.24 11.57
N VAL A 84 -13.53 4.67 11.40
CA VAL A 84 -12.76 4.67 10.15
C VAL A 84 -12.61 3.23 9.67
N ILE A 85 -12.83 3.00 8.37
CA ILE A 85 -12.68 1.68 7.76
C ILE A 85 -11.77 1.78 6.54
N GLY A 86 -10.65 1.05 6.58
CA GLY A 86 -9.79 0.87 5.41
C GLY A 86 -10.38 -0.14 4.43
N VAL A 87 -10.28 0.14 3.13
CA VAL A 87 -10.50 -0.84 2.06
C VAL A 87 -9.33 -1.84 2.02
N PRO A 88 -9.57 -3.14 2.25
CA PRO A 88 -8.49 -4.14 2.20
C PRO A 88 -8.01 -4.40 0.77
N ASN A 89 -6.71 -4.54 0.50
CA ASN A 89 -5.57 -4.50 1.43
C ASN A 89 -4.77 -3.19 1.30
N SER A 90 -5.17 -2.30 0.39
CA SER A 90 -4.35 -1.17 -0.07
C SER A 90 -4.32 0.00 0.92
N SER A 91 -5.43 0.26 1.59
CA SER A 91 -5.60 1.50 2.38
C SER A 91 -5.50 1.31 3.89
N LEU A 92 -5.26 0.08 4.36
CA LEU A 92 -5.26 -0.25 5.80
C LEU A 92 -4.30 0.63 6.61
N SER A 93 -3.11 0.92 6.08
CA SER A 93 -2.12 1.77 6.75
C SER A 93 -2.55 3.22 6.82
N ALA A 94 -3.13 3.76 5.75
CA ALA A 94 -3.63 5.13 5.70
C ALA A 94 -4.86 5.30 6.61
N ALA A 95 -5.80 4.34 6.59
CA ALA A 95 -6.95 4.32 7.49
C ALA A 95 -6.53 4.32 8.96
N ALA A 96 -5.52 3.51 9.32
CA ALA A 96 -4.98 3.51 10.68
C ALA A 96 -4.41 4.88 11.09
N GLY A 97 -3.68 5.55 10.19
CA GLY A 97 -3.16 6.90 10.46
C GLY A 97 -4.24 7.97 10.55
N TYR A 98 -5.27 7.89 9.72
CA TYR A 98 -6.42 8.80 9.78
C TYR A 98 -7.16 8.63 11.11
N ALA A 99 -7.49 7.39 11.48
CA ALA A 99 -8.18 7.05 12.72
C ALA A 99 -7.44 7.56 13.97
N GLU A 100 -6.12 7.41 14.01
CA GLU A 100 -5.27 7.86 15.12
C GLU A 100 -5.35 9.38 15.33
N VAL A 101 -5.29 10.16 14.26
CA VAL A 101 -5.38 11.63 14.34
C VAL A 101 -6.81 12.09 14.63
N SER A 102 -7.81 11.42 14.04
CA SER A 102 -9.22 11.76 14.25
C SER A 102 -9.78 11.29 15.60
N GLY A 103 -9.05 10.46 16.35
CA GLY A 103 -9.55 9.87 17.61
C GLY A 103 -10.73 8.91 17.41
N LEU A 104 -10.88 8.35 16.20
CA LEU A 104 -11.97 7.44 15.85
C LEU A 104 -11.51 5.98 15.92
N PRO A 105 -12.39 5.03 16.25
CA PRO A 105 -12.05 3.62 16.19
C PRO A 105 -11.77 3.18 14.74
N ASN A 106 -10.70 2.42 14.54
CA ASN A 106 -10.37 1.79 13.25
C ASN A 106 -10.93 0.36 13.22
N GLU A 107 -11.97 0.13 12.43
CA GLU A 107 -12.75 -1.11 12.45
C GLU A 107 -12.64 -1.91 11.16
N MET A 108 -12.89 -3.22 11.27
CA MET A 108 -13.01 -4.09 10.10
C MET A 108 -14.44 -4.07 9.56
N GLY A 109 -14.80 -3.02 8.84
CA GLY A 109 -16.11 -2.90 8.18
C GLY A 109 -16.19 -3.49 6.78
N LEU A 110 -15.04 -3.80 6.16
CA LEU A 110 -14.94 -4.38 4.82
C LEU A 110 -14.06 -5.64 4.85
N ILE A 111 -14.47 -6.66 4.12
CA ILE A 111 -13.71 -7.90 3.92
C ILE A 111 -13.48 -8.09 2.42
N LYS A 112 -12.22 -8.32 2.06
CA LYS A 112 -11.85 -8.74 0.71
C LYS A 112 -11.99 -10.25 0.60
N ASN A 113 -12.71 -10.71 -0.41
CA ASN A 113 -12.78 -12.13 -0.73
C ASN A 113 -11.45 -12.55 -1.40
N GLN A 114 -10.72 -13.46 -0.76
CA GLN A 114 -9.41 -13.92 -1.23
C GLN A 114 -9.49 -14.92 -2.39
N TYR A 115 -10.68 -15.48 -2.65
CA TYR A 115 -10.88 -16.57 -3.61
C TYR A 115 -11.54 -16.11 -4.92
N VAL A 116 -11.60 -14.80 -5.17
CA VAL A 116 -12.20 -14.28 -6.40
C VAL A 116 -11.26 -14.50 -7.58
N ALA A 117 -11.66 -15.41 -8.46
CA ALA A 117 -11.00 -15.62 -9.74
C ALA A 117 -11.19 -14.43 -10.69
N ARG A 118 -10.44 -14.44 -11.80
CA ARG A 118 -10.64 -13.48 -12.89
C ARG A 118 -12.11 -13.51 -13.33
N THR A 119 -12.77 -12.37 -13.27
CA THR A 119 -14.14 -12.20 -13.79
C THR A 119 -14.06 -11.97 -15.29
N PHE A 120 -14.68 -12.84 -16.09
CA PHE A 120 -14.88 -12.61 -17.52
C PHE A 120 -15.82 -11.42 -17.74
N ILE A 121 -15.74 -10.79 -18.92
CA ILE A 121 -16.63 -9.69 -19.32
C ILE A 121 -18.07 -10.17 -19.20
N GLN A 122 -18.83 -9.57 -18.29
CA GLN A 122 -20.21 -9.93 -18.05
C GLN A 122 -21.13 -9.12 -18.97
N PRO A 123 -22.13 -9.76 -19.61
CA PRO A 123 -22.93 -9.12 -20.65
C PRO A 123 -23.94 -8.09 -20.11
N THR A 124 -24.39 -8.23 -18.85
CA THR A 124 -25.39 -7.34 -18.25
C THR A 124 -24.80 -6.49 -17.12
N GLN A 125 -25.47 -5.39 -16.80
CA GLN A 125 -25.09 -4.50 -15.70
C GLN A 125 -25.23 -5.23 -14.35
N GLU A 126 -26.30 -6.00 -14.16
CA GLU A 126 -26.57 -6.75 -12.93
C GLU A 126 -25.47 -7.76 -12.62
N LEU A 127 -25.00 -8.50 -13.65
CA LEU A 127 -23.90 -9.47 -13.51
C LEU A 127 -22.56 -8.77 -13.21
N ARG A 128 -22.34 -7.57 -13.76
CA ARG A 128 -21.15 -6.74 -13.44
C ARG A 128 -21.18 -6.27 -11.98
N GLU A 129 -22.32 -5.79 -11.50
CA GLU A 129 -22.51 -5.36 -10.11
C GLU A 129 -22.37 -6.53 -9.12
N GLN A 130 -22.89 -7.71 -9.48
CA GLN A 130 -22.68 -8.93 -8.73
C GLN A 130 -21.19 -9.29 -8.66
N GLY A 131 -20.45 -9.12 -9.75
CA GLY A 131 -18.99 -9.27 -9.81
C GLY A 131 -18.22 -8.36 -8.86
N VAL A 132 -18.68 -7.12 -8.66
CA VAL A 132 -18.09 -6.20 -7.67
C VAL A 132 -18.40 -6.66 -6.25
N ARG A 133 -19.66 -7.04 -5.97
CA ARG A 133 -20.08 -7.58 -4.66
C ARG A 133 -19.33 -8.86 -4.27
N MET A 134 -18.85 -9.64 -5.24
CA MET A 134 -18.03 -10.81 -4.97
C MET A 134 -16.64 -10.47 -4.45
N LYS A 135 -16.09 -9.29 -4.78
CA LYS A 135 -14.71 -8.88 -4.44
C LYS A 135 -14.57 -8.34 -3.02
N LEU A 136 -15.52 -7.50 -2.61
CA LEU A 136 -15.54 -6.85 -1.31
C LEU A 136 -16.94 -6.95 -0.72
N SER A 137 -17.02 -7.33 0.55
CA SER A 137 -18.27 -7.40 1.31
C SER A 137 -18.20 -6.53 2.55
N ALA A 138 -19.31 -5.87 2.87
CA ALA A 138 -19.44 -5.12 4.11
C ALA A 138 -19.78 -6.04 5.28
N VAL A 139 -19.13 -5.83 6.43
CA VAL A 139 -19.49 -6.46 7.69
C VAL A 139 -20.70 -5.72 8.25
N LYS A 140 -21.90 -6.13 7.83
CA LYS A 140 -23.16 -5.42 8.11
C LYS A 140 -23.37 -5.11 9.60
N SER A 141 -22.99 -6.02 10.50
CA SER A 141 -23.11 -5.81 11.95
C SER A 141 -22.23 -4.68 12.48
N VAL A 142 -21.13 -4.36 11.82
CA VAL A 142 -20.21 -3.27 12.18
C VAL A 142 -20.71 -1.93 11.64
N VAL A 143 -21.16 -1.89 10.38
CA VAL A 143 -21.45 -0.62 9.68
C VAL A 143 -22.91 -0.16 9.77
N LYS A 144 -23.86 -1.04 10.11
CA LYS A 144 -25.30 -0.70 10.05
C LYS A 144 -25.64 0.42 11.04
N GLY A 145 -26.18 1.52 10.51
CA GLY A 145 -26.61 2.68 11.30
C GLY A 145 -25.44 3.53 11.82
N LYS A 146 -24.23 3.34 11.29
CA LYS A 146 -23.03 4.12 11.63
C LYS A 146 -22.69 5.08 10.49
N ARG A 147 -22.12 6.23 10.85
CA ARG A 147 -21.43 7.13 9.94
C ARG A 147 -20.02 6.58 9.72
N VAL A 148 -19.71 6.21 8.47
CA VAL A 148 -18.44 5.61 8.03
C VAL A 148 -17.76 6.54 7.06
#